data_AF-A0AAW5ZV33-F1
#
_entry.id   AF-A0AAW5ZV33-F1
#
_cell.length_a   1.000
_cell.length_b   1.000
_cell.length_c   1.000
_cell.angle_alpha   90.00
_cell.angle_beta   90.00
_cell.angle_gamma   90.00
#
_symmetry.space_group_name_H-M   'P 1'
#
loop_
_entity.id
_entity.type
_entity.pdbx_description
1 polymer ?
#
loop_
_entity_poly.entity_id
_entity_poly.type
_entity_poly.pdbx_seq_one_letter_code
_entity_poly.pdbx_strand_id
1 'polypeptide(L)'
;MSAKDRSSLPLHAFPISGRDVCEFLEITLHDGELCVIKDVETLCSTDCTGLGDLWRRVCASHEETLAKEDLLAVLIHADQVISLDMYVKSDFRRTLYIDDGELVENEIATPSQ
;
A
#
# COMPACT_ATOMS: atom_id res chain seq x y z
N MET A 1 -7.67 -22.46 -25.64
CA MET A 1 -7.02 -21.19 -25.27
C MET A 1 -7.92 -20.53 -24.25
N SER A 2 -7.65 -20.73 -22.96
CA SER A 2 -8.49 -20.20 -21.89
C SER A 2 -8.03 -18.79 -21.58
N ALA A 3 -8.94 -17.83 -21.69
CA ALA A 3 -8.79 -16.52 -21.09
C ALA A 3 -8.60 -16.75 -19.59
N LYS A 4 -7.38 -16.57 -19.09
CA LYS A 4 -7.15 -16.48 -17.65
C LYS A 4 -7.82 -15.20 -17.20
N ASP A 5 -8.80 -15.34 -16.31
CA ASP A 5 -9.29 -14.27 -15.45
C ASP A 5 -8.10 -13.43 -14.97
N ARG A 6 -8.04 -12.18 -15.43
CA ARG A 6 -7.07 -11.17 -14.96
C ARG A 6 -7.62 -10.39 -13.76
N SER A 7 -8.83 -10.70 -13.31
CA SER A 7 -9.37 -10.20 -12.05
C SER A 7 -8.86 -11.07 -10.91
N SER A 8 -8.28 -10.43 -9.90
CA SER A 8 -7.67 -11.02 -8.71
C SER A 8 -6.36 -11.78 -8.96
N LEU A 9 -5.25 -11.04 -9.14
CA LEU A 9 -4.05 -11.42 -8.41
C LEU A 9 -4.36 -11.12 -6.95
N PRO A 10 -4.59 -12.13 -6.12
CA PRO A 10 -4.90 -11.83 -4.76
C PRO A 10 -3.58 -11.53 -4.06
N LEU A 11 -3.52 -10.43 -3.34
CA LEU A 11 -2.49 -10.20 -2.32
C LEU A 11 -2.72 -11.25 -1.22
N HIS A 12 -2.30 -12.49 -1.45
CA HIS A 12 -2.45 -13.65 -0.56
C HIS A 12 -1.16 -13.98 0.19
N ALA A 13 -0.12 -13.15 0.05
CA ALA A 13 1.13 -13.29 0.79
C ALA A 13 1.02 -12.45 2.06
N PHE A 14 1.26 -13.08 3.22
CA PHE A 14 1.45 -12.37 4.49
C PHE A 14 2.91 -12.60 4.94
N PRO A 15 3.66 -11.54 5.25
CA PRO A 15 3.31 -10.12 5.06
C PRO A 15 3.24 -9.74 3.57
N ILE A 16 2.40 -8.76 3.22
CA ILE A 16 2.32 -8.19 1.88
C ILE A 16 3.53 -7.27 1.68
N SER A 17 4.42 -7.62 0.75
CA SER A 17 5.59 -6.79 0.46
C SER A 17 5.25 -5.64 -0.48
N GLY A 18 6.11 -4.62 -0.49
CA GLY A 18 6.03 -3.53 -1.47
C GLY A 18 6.09 -4.02 -2.92
N ARG A 19 6.86 -5.09 -3.17
CA ARG A 19 6.95 -5.73 -4.50
C ARG A 19 5.62 -6.32 -4.94
N ASP A 20 4.91 -7.02 -4.05
CA ASP A 20 3.63 -7.63 -4.37
C ASP A 20 2.59 -6.55 -4.74
N VAL A 21 2.60 -5.43 -4.01
CA VAL A 21 1.74 -4.28 -4.32
C VAL A 21 2.12 -3.67 -5.67
N CYS A 22 3.42 -3.50 -5.95
CA CYS A 22 3.88 -2.98 -7.23
C CYS A 22 3.44 -3.85 -8.41
N GLU A 23 3.63 -5.17 -8.33
CA GLU A 23 3.21 -6.10 -9.38
C GLU A 23 1.69 -6.04 -9.63
N PHE A 24 0.90 -5.95 -8.56
CA PHE A 24 -0.55 -5.77 -8.66
C PHE A 24 -0.93 -4.45 -9.34
N LEU A 25 -0.30 -3.34 -8.94
CA LEU A 25 -0.58 -2.01 -9.48
C LEU A 25 -0.12 -1.86 -10.93
N GLU A 26 1.00 -2.48 -11.33
CA GLU A 26 1.47 -2.50 -12.71
C GLU A 26 0.44 -3.12 -13.66
N ILE A 27 -0.28 -4.14 -13.21
CA ILE A 27 -1.31 -4.82 -14.00
C ILE A 27 -2.65 -4.06 -13.98
N THR A 28 -2.95 -3.39 -12.86
CA THR A 28 -4.26 -2.79 -12.60
C THR A 28 -4.37 -1.33 -13.07
N LEU A 29 -3.25 -0.60 -13.12
CA LEU A 29 -3.20 0.81 -13.46
C LEU A 29 -2.59 1.05 -14.84
N HIS A 30 -3.11 2.04 -15.55
CA HIS A 30 -2.53 2.54 -16.79
C HIS A 30 -1.40 3.53 -16.52
N ASP A 31 -0.51 3.71 -17.49
CA ASP A 31 0.62 4.63 -17.37
C ASP A 31 0.13 6.08 -17.29
N GLY A 32 0.79 6.87 -16.44
CA GLY A 32 0.41 8.25 -16.17
C GLY A 32 -0.88 8.44 -15.37
N GLU A 33 -1.49 7.36 -14.84
CA GLU A 33 -2.60 7.50 -13.91
C GLU A 33 -2.14 8.17 -12.62
N LEU A 34 -2.97 9.08 -12.11
CA LEU A 34 -2.75 9.75 -10.83
C LEU A 34 -3.47 8.99 -9.73
N CYS A 35 -2.71 8.64 -8.70
CA CYS A 35 -3.16 7.94 -7.50
C CYS A 35 -3.30 8.95 -6.37
N VAL A 36 -4.43 8.92 -5.67
CA VAL A 36 -4.62 9.68 -4.43
C VAL A 36 -4.49 8.72 -3.26
N ILE A 37 -3.58 9.02 -2.35
CA ILE A 37 -3.24 8.20 -1.19
C ILE A 37 -3.74 8.91 0.05
N LYS A 38 -4.61 8.22 0.79
CA LYS A 38 -5.24 8.72 2.02
C LYS A 38 -4.51 8.24 3.26
N ASP A 39 -3.98 7.04 3.20
CA ASP A 39 -3.22 6.42 4.27
C ASP A 39 -2.15 5.49 3.69
N VAL A 40 -1.01 5.43 4.35
CA VAL A 40 0.07 4.51 4.01
C VAL A 40 0.91 4.25 5.23
N GLU A 41 1.13 2.99 5.57
CA GLU A 41 2.04 2.57 6.63
C GLU A 41 2.89 1.42 6.12
N THR A 42 4.20 1.49 6.33
CA THR A 42 5.15 0.49 5.81
C THR A 42 6.26 0.20 6.80
N LEU A 43 6.77 -1.03 6.77
CA LEU A 43 8.05 -1.38 7.34
C LEU A 43 9.11 -1.36 6.25
N CYS A 44 10.28 -0.86 6.61
CA CYS A 44 11.42 -0.79 5.72
C CYS A 44 12.72 -0.88 6.51
N SER A 45 13.64 -1.70 6.02
CA SER A 45 14.97 -1.92 6.57
C SER A 45 16.08 -1.24 5.75
N THR A 46 15.82 -0.92 4.48
CA THR A 46 16.82 -0.32 3.58
C THR A 46 16.22 0.74 2.65
N ASP A 47 16.89 1.88 2.49
CA ASP A 47 16.49 2.99 1.61
C ASP A 47 15.06 3.52 1.87
N CYS A 48 14.75 3.78 3.13
CA CYS A 48 13.40 4.14 3.57
C CYS A 48 13.05 5.62 3.36
N THR A 49 13.92 6.41 2.73
CA THR A 49 13.73 7.87 2.60
C THR A 49 12.46 8.18 1.81
N GLY A 50 12.25 7.52 0.66
CA GLY A 50 11.06 7.74 -0.16
C GLY A 50 9.75 7.39 0.55
N LEU A 51 9.75 6.28 1.28
CA LEU A 51 8.60 5.83 2.08
C LEU A 51 8.31 6.79 3.24
N GLY A 52 9.34 7.20 3.98
CA GLY A 52 9.19 8.17 5.07
C GLY A 52 8.74 9.55 4.57
N ASP A 53 9.21 9.98 3.40
CA ASP A 53 8.75 11.21 2.76
C ASP A 53 7.30 11.12 2.33
N LEU A 54 6.90 10.00 1.74
CA LEU A 54 5.53 9.75 1.33
C LEU A 54 4.59 9.77 2.55
N TRP A 55 4.92 9.02 3.60
CA TRP A 55 4.17 9.00 4.85
C TRP A 55 3.99 10.42 5.42
N ARG A 56 5.08 11.19 5.52
CA ARG A 56 5.01 12.58 6.01
C ARG A 56 4.08 13.46 5.18
N ARG A 57 4.11 13.33 3.84
CA ARG A 57 3.23 14.12 2.96
C ARG A 57 1.77 13.71 3.14
N VAL A 58 1.46 12.42 3.17
CA VAL A 58 0.11 11.89 3.41
C VAL A 58 -0.41 12.33 4.78
N CYS A 59 0.38 12.25 5.85
CA CYS A 59 -0.04 12.74 7.17
C CYS A 59 -0.30 14.25 7.20
N ALA A 60 0.41 15.03 6.40
CA ALA A 60 0.24 16.48 6.36
C ALA A 60 -0.95 16.93 5.50
N SER A 61 -1.25 16.21 4.41
CA SER A 61 -2.30 16.59 3.45
C SER A 61 -3.60 15.80 3.60
N HIS A 62 -3.55 14.62 4.23
CA HIS A 62 -4.58 13.57 4.24
C HIS A 62 -4.97 13.00 2.88
N GLU A 63 -4.51 13.60 1.78
CA GLU A 63 -4.76 13.19 0.39
C GLU A 63 -3.56 13.60 -0.48
N GLU A 64 -2.55 12.74 -0.55
CA GLU A 64 -1.38 12.99 -1.41
C GLU A 64 -1.63 12.44 -2.82
N THR A 65 -1.40 13.25 -3.85
CA THR A 65 -1.52 12.80 -5.25
C THR A 65 -0.14 12.51 -5.84
N LEU A 66 0.06 11.30 -6.36
CA LEU A 66 1.28 10.90 -7.07
C LEU A 66 0.95 10.26 -8.42
N ALA A 67 1.90 10.30 -9.35
CA ALA A 67 1.82 9.45 -10.54
C ALA A 67 2.02 7.98 -10.14
N LYS A 68 1.41 7.06 -10.88
CA LYS A 68 1.61 5.61 -10.74
C LYS A 68 3.10 5.28 -10.61
N GLU A 69 3.93 5.83 -11.49
CA GLU A 69 5.36 5.50 -11.58
C GLU A 69 6.11 5.94 -10.32
N ASP A 70 5.79 7.12 -9.78
CA ASP A 70 6.36 7.62 -8.54
C ASP A 70 5.92 6.76 -7.34
N LEU A 71 4.66 6.32 -7.33
CA LEU A 71 4.14 5.43 -6.29
C LEU A 71 4.86 4.08 -6.32
N LEU A 72 5.03 3.47 -7.50
CA LEU A 72 5.75 2.20 -7.65
C LEU A 72 7.22 2.34 -7.23
N ALA A 73 7.88 3.43 -7.63
CA ALA A 73 9.26 3.70 -7.28
C ALA A 73 9.48 3.86 -5.78
N VAL A 74 8.47 4.30 -5.03
CA VAL A 74 8.53 4.37 -3.56
C VAL A 74 8.17 3.03 -2.92
N LEU A 75 7.05 2.40 -3.32
CA LEU A 75 6.55 1.20 -2.66
C LEU A 75 7.48 0.00 -2.82
N ILE A 76 8.26 -0.09 -3.90
CA ILE A 76 9.17 -1.22 -4.13
C ILE A 76 10.20 -1.43 -3.00
N HIS A 77 10.45 -0.39 -2.19
CA HIS A 77 11.37 -0.43 -1.05
C HIS A 77 10.74 -0.91 0.25
N ALA A 78 9.43 -1.13 0.30
CA ALA A 78 8.76 -1.61 1.51
C ALA A 78 9.00 -3.11 1.69
N ASP A 79 9.55 -3.48 2.85
CA ASP A 79 9.62 -4.88 3.27
C ASP A 79 8.21 -5.43 3.52
N GLN A 80 7.36 -4.58 4.11
CA GLN A 80 5.94 -4.83 4.32
C GLN A 80 5.14 -3.55 4.13
N VAL A 81 3.99 -3.65 3.47
CA VAL A 81 2.94 -2.63 3.44
C VAL A 81 1.92 -2.99 4.52
N ILE A 82 1.95 -2.29 5.65
CA ILE A 82 1.03 -2.51 6.78
C ILE A 82 -0.36 -1.98 6.40
N SER A 83 -0.43 -0.74 5.91
CA SER A 83 -1.67 -0.15 5.43
C SER A 83 -1.45 0.60 4.12
N LEU A 84 -2.46 0.60 3.26
CA LEU A 84 -2.53 1.45 2.08
C LEU A 84 -4.00 1.70 1.72
N ASP A 85 -4.46 2.94 1.82
CA ASP A 85 -5.74 3.39 1.30
C ASP A 85 -5.51 4.36 0.15
N MET A 86 -5.91 3.96 -1.07
CA MET A 86 -5.77 4.79 -2.25
C MET A 86 -6.89 4.61 -3.25
N TYR A 87 -7.04 5.60 -4.13
CA TYR A 87 -7.94 5.54 -5.27
C TYR A 87 -7.36 6.25 -6.50
N VAL A 88 -7.87 5.90 -7.69
CA VAL A 88 -7.48 6.57 -8.94
C VAL A 88 -8.22 7.89 -9.06
N LYS A 89 -7.50 9.00 -9.27
CA LYS A 89 -8.05 10.37 -9.27
C LYS A 89 -9.16 10.58 -10.30
N SER A 90 -9.07 9.92 -11.45
CA SER A 90 -10.07 9.98 -12.54
C SER A 90 -11.29 9.09 -12.30
N ASP A 91 -11.21 8.11 -11.41
CA ASP A 91 -12.29 7.17 -11.09
C ASP A 91 -12.20 6.69 -9.63
N PHE A 92 -12.93 7.36 -8.74
CA PHE A 92 -12.97 7.06 -7.31
C PHE A 92 -13.53 5.67 -6.97
N ARG A 93 -14.09 4.94 -7.94
CA ARG A 93 -14.56 3.56 -7.75
C ARG A 93 -13.42 2.55 -7.86
N ARG A 94 -12.29 2.95 -8.45
CA ARG A 94 -11.07 2.15 -8.51
C ARG A 94 -10.24 2.45 -7.27
N THR A 95 -10.58 1.74 -6.19
CA THR A 95 -9.93 1.85 -4.88
C THR A 95 -9.09 0.61 -4.59
N LEU A 96 -7.95 0.81 -3.91
CA LEU A 96 -7.18 -0.26 -3.28
C LEU A 96 -7.13 0.03 -1.78
N TYR A 97 -7.47 -0.98 -0.98
CA TYR A 97 -7.36 -0.96 0.46
C TYR A 97 -6.56 -2.18 0.93
N ILE A 98 -5.48 -1.93 1.65
CA ILE A 98 -4.64 -2.93 2.30
C ILE A 98 -4.64 -2.64 3.79
N ASP A 99 -4.88 -3.67 4.58
CA ASP A 99 -4.68 -3.71 6.03
C ASP A 99 -4.09 -5.08 6.37
N ASP A 100 -2.77 -5.11 6.49
CA ASP A 100 -1.90 -6.27 6.71
C ASP A 100 -1.25 -6.22 8.10
N GLY A 101 -1.75 -5.37 9.00
CA GLY A 101 -1.30 -5.26 10.37
C GLY A 101 -1.89 -6.38 11.24
N GLU A 102 -1.04 -7.15 11.92
CA GLU A 102 -1.51 -8.11 12.92
C GLU A 102 -1.77 -7.38 14.25
N LEU A 103 -2.96 -7.55 14.82
CA LEU A 103 -3.24 -7.12 16.20
C LEU A 103 -2.48 -8.02 17.17
N VAL A 104 -1.37 -7.53 17.72
CA VAL A 104 -0.72 -8.20 18.86
C VAL A 104 -1.52 -7.88 20.13
N GLU A 105 -2.53 -8.71 20.44
CA GLU A 105 -3.16 -8.73 21.76
C GLU A 105 -2.16 -9.24 22.80
N ASN A 106 -1.26 -8.36 23.24
CA ASN A 106 -0.63 -8.55 24.54
C ASN A 106 -1.72 -8.25 25.57
N GLU A 107 -2.34 -9.28 26.13
CA GLU A 107 -3.13 -9.15 27.34
C GLU A 107 -2.34 -8.27 28.32
N ILE A 108 -2.81 -7.06 28.57
CA ILE A 108 -2.33 -6.27 29.70
C ILE A 108 -2.84 -7.03 30.92
N ALA A 109 -2.04 -7.98 31.40
CA ALA A 109 -2.32 -8.71 32.63
C ALA A 109 -2.49 -7.63 33.71
N THR A 110 -3.73 -7.41 34.14
CA THR A 110 -4.00 -6.59 35.30
C THR A 110 -3.37 -7.32 36.48
N PRO A 111 -2.47 -6.68 37.25
CA PRO A 111 -1.86 -7.33 38.39
C PRO A 111 -2.97 -7.81 39.32
N SER A 112 -3.01 -9.11 39.58
CA SER A 112 -3.93 -9.72 40.53
C SER A 112 -3.70 -9.06 41.89
N GLN A 113 -4.78 -8.53 42.49
CA GLN A 113 -4.75 -7.96 43.84
C GLN A 113 -4.44 -9.00 44.90
#